data_AF-A0A939XZ71-F1
#
_entry.id   AF-A0A939XZ71-F1
#
_cell.length_a   1.000
_cell.length_b   1.000
_cell.length_c   1.000
_cell.angle_alpha   90.00
_cell.angle_beta   90.00
_cell.angle_gamma   90.00
#
_symmetry.space_group_name_H-M   'P 1'
#
loop_
_entity.id
_entity.type
_entity.pdbx_description
1 polymer ?
#
loop_
_entity_poly.entity_id
_entity_poly.type
_entity_poly.pdbx_seq_one_letter_code
_entity_poly.pdbx_strand_id
1 'polypeptide(L)'
;IKTLSFDVDTVFESYKENDAYRQRLAGYRYRHVLKAEFLSDGKRLGNILYALTAGPLCPEIRISYTVSDPESVKNTLLGRAVADAVQKARVLAETAGVGLGDIQSMDYPWSRVDFEMSPFSDAMPVMAPKMLKSVDLDMEPDDIEADDTVTVVWDIS
;
A
#
# COMPACT_ATOMS: atom_id res chain seq x y z
N ILE A 1 -3.77 15.78 8.36
CA ILE A 1 -4.83 14.76 8.53
C ILE A 1 -5.88 15.01 7.46
N LYS A 2 -6.37 13.96 6.80
CA LYS A 2 -7.40 13.99 5.76
C LYS A 2 -8.52 13.00 6.12
N THR A 3 -9.76 13.32 5.77
CA THR A 3 -10.89 12.38 5.86
C THR A 3 -11.00 11.60 4.56
N LEU A 4 -11.05 10.26 4.64
CA LEU A 4 -11.22 9.38 3.48
C LEU A 4 -12.68 9.02 3.24
N SER A 5 -13.43 8.73 4.31
CA SER A 5 -14.87 8.48 4.24
C SER A 5 -15.56 8.90 5.53
N PHE A 6 -16.83 9.26 5.41
CA PHE A 6 -17.71 9.58 6.51
C PHE A 6 -19.10 9.06 6.15
N ASP A 7 -19.60 8.10 6.90
CA ASP A 7 -20.80 7.35 6.57
C ASP A 7 -21.69 7.21 7.81
N VAL A 8 -23.00 7.42 7.61
CA VAL A 8 -24.03 7.24 8.65
C VAL A 8 -25.12 6.34 8.09
N ASP A 9 -25.22 5.13 8.61
CA ASP A 9 -26.17 4.12 8.18
C ASP A 9 -27.28 3.92 9.21
N THR A 10 -28.51 3.71 8.77
CA THR A 10 -29.58 3.20 9.63
C THR A 10 -29.38 1.69 9.86
N VAL A 11 -29.40 1.28 11.12
CA VAL A 11 -29.33 -0.13 11.50
C VAL A 11 -30.73 -0.61 11.83
N PHE A 12 -31.14 -1.72 11.21
CA PHE A 12 -32.39 -2.41 11.51
C PHE A 12 -32.11 -3.72 12.22
N GLU A 13 -32.95 -4.08 13.17
CA GLU A 13 -32.95 -5.40 13.78
C GLU A 13 -34.16 -6.22 13.33
N SER A 14 -33.93 -7.49 13.06
CA SER A 14 -34.96 -8.44 12.68
C SER A 14 -35.59 -9.05 13.93
N TYR A 15 -36.91 -9.11 13.97
CA TYR A 15 -37.65 -9.78 15.02
C TYR A 15 -38.81 -10.60 14.43
N LYS A 16 -39.27 -11.61 15.17
CA LYS A 16 -40.34 -12.50 14.74
C LYS A 16 -41.66 -12.08 15.39
N GLU A 17 -42.68 -11.85 14.58
CA GLU A 17 -44.03 -11.52 15.02
C GLU A 17 -45.04 -12.35 14.21
N ASN A 18 -45.86 -13.17 14.89
CA ASN A 18 -46.89 -14.02 14.28
C ASN A 18 -46.36 -14.88 13.11
N ASP A 19 -45.26 -15.60 13.33
CA ASP A 19 -44.57 -16.42 12.31
C ASP A 19 -44.03 -15.67 11.07
N ALA A 20 -44.06 -14.34 11.07
CA ALA A 20 -43.43 -13.50 10.05
C ALA A 20 -42.19 -12.76 10.62
N TYR A 21 -41.15 -12.64 9.80
CA TYR A 21 -40.01 -11.77 10.11
C TYR A 21 -40.36 -10.33 9.75
N ARG A 22 -40.09 -9.42 10.70
CA ARG A 22 -40.24 -7.97 10.54
C ARG A 22 -38.95 -7.27 10.94
N GLN A 23 -38.76 -6.07 10.40
CA GLN A 23 -37.63 -5.22 10.75
C GLN A 23 -38.13 -3.98 11.50
N ARG A 24 -37.39 -3.57 12.53
CA ARG A 24 -37.58 -2.27 13.19
C ARG A 24 -36.26 -1.52 13.23
N LEU A 25 -36.34 -0.20 13.16
CA LEU A 25 -35.15 0.65 13.27
C LEU A 25 -34.52 0.46 14.65
N ALA A 26 -33.30 -0.06 14.69
CA ALA A 26 -32.52 -0.27 15.89
C ALA A 26 -31.68 0.96 16.25
N GLY A 27 -31.29 1.76 15.24
CA GLY A 27 -30.55 3.00 15.46
C GLY A 27 -29.74 3.42 14.25
N TYR A 28 -28.63 4.12 14.49
CA TYR A 28 -27.70 4.58 13.46
C TYR A 28 -26.29 4.07 13.76
N ARG A 29 -25.54 3.73 12.72
CA ARG A 29 -24.13 3.37 12.76
C ARG A 29 -23.34 4.46 12.08
N TYR A 30 -22.27 4.88 12.75
CA TYR A 30 -21.36 5.90 12.26
C TYR A 30 -20.00 5.27 11.92
N ARG A 31 -19.46 5.58 10.74
CA ARG A 31 -18.11 5.19 10.31
C ARG A 31 -17.36 6.43 9.83
N HIS A 32 -16.14 6.63 10.33
CA HIS A 32 -15.28 7.75 9.93
C HIS A 32 -13.86 7.24 9.73
N VAL A 33 -13.38 7.32 8.49
CA VAL A 33 -12.04 6.88 8.12
C VAL A 33 -11.16 8.10 7.96
N LEU A 34 -10.10 8.17 8.77
CA LEU A 34 -9.12 9.25 8.78
C LEU A 34 -7.76 8.73 8.29
N LYS A 35 -7.05 9.55 7.51
CA LYS A 35 -5.67 9.31 7.08
C LYS A 35 -4.75 10.39 7.65
N ALA A 36 -3.66 9.96 8.27
CA ALA A 36 -2.56 10.82 8.70
C ALA A 36 -1.27 10.36 8.01
N GLU A 37 -0.59 11.28 7.34
CA GLU A 37 0.66 11.04 6.62
C GLU A 37 1.74 11.90 7.26
N PHE A 38 2.89 11.31 7.57
CA PHE A 38 4.05 11.99 8.16
C PHE A 38 5.34 11.26 7.76
N LEU A 39 6.47 11.96 7.83
CA LEU A 39 7.79 11.34 7.63
C LEU A 39 8.00 10.20 8.63
N SER A 40 8.63 9.12 8.18
CA SER A 40 8.89 7.95 9.04
C SER A 40 9.61 8.39 10.32
N ASP A 41 8.96 8.15 11.46
CA ASP A 41 9.44 8.50 12.79
C ASP A 41 8.74 7.56 13.80
N GLY A 42 9.47 6.53 14.22
CA GLY A 42 8.95 5.49 15.13
C GLY A 42 8.52 6.06 16.48
N LYS A 43 9.19 7.10 16.99
CA LYS A 43 8.81 7.77 18.24
C LYS A 43 7.50 8.50 18.09
N ARG A 44 7.31 9.20 16.97
CA ARG A 44 6.06 9.89 16.65
C ARG A 44 4.91 8.90 16.46
N LEU A 45 5.14 7.79 15.75
CA LEU A 45 4.15 6.73 15.59
C LEU A 45 3.74 6.13 16.93
N GLY A 46 4.71 5.79 17.79
CA GLY A 46 4.45 5.26 19.14
C GLY A 46 3.63 6.21 20.01
N ASN A 47 3.93 7.51 19.97
CA ASN A 47 3.16 8.53 20.68
C ASN A 47 1.70 8.63 20.19
N ILE A 48 1.48 8.53 18.88
CA ILE A 48 0.13 8.55 18.28
C ILE A 48 -0.65 7.32 18.74
N LEU A 49 -0.07 6.12 18.63
CA LEU A 49 -0.73 4.89 19.04
C LEU A 49 -1.04 4.90 20.54
N TYR A 50 -0.10 5.35 21.38
CA TYR A 50 -0.34 5.50 22.82
C TYR A 50 -1.54 6.42 23.11
N ALA A 51 -1.59 7.59 22.47
CA ALA A 51 -2.70 8.53 22.64
C ALA A 51 -4.05 7.93 22.21
N LEU A 52 -4.08 7.16 21.12
CA LEU A 52 -5.30 6.47 20.65
C LEU A 52 -5.77 5.39 21.64
N THR A 53 -4.83 4.66 22.24
CA THR A 53 -5.16 3.58 23.21
C THR A 53 -5.56 4.09 24.59
N ALA A 54 -5.19 5.32 24.93
CA ALA A 54 -5.55 5.96 26.20
C ALA A 54 -6.96 6.59 26.19
N GLY A 55 -7.55 6.75 25.00
CA GLY A 55 -8.90 7.29 24.84
C GLY A 55 -10.00 6.25 25.10
N PRO A 56 -11.28 6.69 25.21
CA PRO A 56 -12.42 5.80 25.35
C PRO A 56 -12.82 5.12 24.01
N LEU A 57 -12.19 5.51 22.91
CA LEU A 57 -12.46 4.98 21.57
C LEU A 57 -11.51 3.81 21.30
N CYS A 58 -12.04 2.73 20.73
CA CYS A 58 -11.26 1.61 20.20
C CYS A 58 -11.31 1.64 18.66
N PRO A 59 -10.61 2.56 17.98
CA PRO A 59 -10.60 2.59 16.52
C PRO A 59 -9.93 1.34 15.92
N GLU A 60 -10.26 1.02 14.68
CA GLU A 60 -9.44 0.13 13.86
C GLU A 60 -8.26 0.93 13.29
N ILE A 61 -7.03 0.43 13.44
CA ILE A 61 -5.82 1.11 12.98
C ILE A 61 -5.19 0.30 11.84
N ARG A 62 -4.82 1.01 10.77
CA ARG A 62 -3.97 0.51 9.69
C ARG A 62 -2.76 1.41 9.57
N ILE A 63 -1.58 0.79 9.47
CA ILE A 63 -0.30 1.48 9.31
C ILE A 63 0.28 0.99 8.01
N SER A 64 0.60 1.93 7.11
CA SER A 64 1.31 1.64 5.88
C SER A 64 2.47 2.61 5.69
N TYR A 65 3.53 2.12 5.06
CA TYR A 65 4.70 2.87 4.66
C TYR A 65 4.69 3.05 3.16
N THR A 66 5.17 4.20 2.70
CA THR A 66 5.33 4.46 1.28
C THR A 66 6.51 5.38 1.03
N VAL A 67 7.02 5.35 -0.20
CA VAL A 67 8.09 6.25 -0.63
C VAL A 67 7.55 7.67 -0.77
N SER A 68 8.37 8.66 -0.42
CA SER A 68 7.96 10.07 -0.49
C SER A 68 7.68 10.56 -1.91
N ASP A 69 8.35 9.97 -2.90
CA ASP A 69 8.17 10.28 -4.32
C ASP A 69 8.16 8.99 -5.16
N PRO A 70 6.98 8.36 -5.33
CA PRO A 70 6.83 7.17 -6.14
C PRO A 70 7.24 7.37 -7.60
N GLU A 71 7.01 8.56 -8.16
CA GLU A 71 7.30 8.87 -9.57
C GLU A 71 8.80 8.95 -9.82
N SER A 72 9.57 9.55 -8.90
CA SER A 72 11.03 9.55 -9.01
C SER A 72 11.62 8.15 -8.94
N VAL A 73 11.08 7.28 -8.07
CA VAL A 73 11.53 5.87 -7.98
C VAL A 73 11.21 5.13 -9.27
N LYS A 74 9.99 5.27 -9.80
CA LYS A 74 9.56 4.68 -11.08
C LYS A 74 10.47 5.10 -12.24
N ASN A 75 10.74 6.39 -12.39
CA ASN A 75 11.60 6.90 -13.47
C ASN A 75 13.01 6.31 -13.39
N THR A 76 13.51 6.11 -12.16
CA THR A 76 14.82 5.48 -11.95
C THR A 76 14.80 4.01 -12.33
N LEU A 77 13.76 3.27 -11.95
CA LEU A 77 13.59 1.85 -12.30
C LEU A 77 13.45 1.65 -13.81
N LEU A 78 12.62 2.46 -14.46
CA LEU A 78 12.43 2.42 -15.91
C LEU A 78 13.74 2.64 -16.66
N GLY A 79 14.53 3.65 -16.25
CA GLY A 79 15.84 3.91 -16.84
C GLY A 79 16.81 2.73 -16.70
N ARG A 80 16.80 2.04 -15.55
CA ARG A 80 17.62 0.83 -15.32
C ARG A 80 17.13 -0.35 -16.15
N ALA A 81 15.83 -0.57 -16.24
CA ALA A 81 15.24 -1.66 -17.01
C ALA A 81 15.59 -1.56 -18.51
N VAL A 82 15.51 -0.35 -19.08
CA VAL A 82 15.92 -0.11 -20.47
C VAL A 82 17.43 -0.34 -20.66
N ALA A 83 18.26 0.13 -19.74
CA ALA A 83 19.71 -0.07 -19.82
C ALA A 83 20.10 -1.56 -19.77
N ASP A 84 19.47 -2.32 -18.87
CA ASP A 84 19.66 -3.78 -18.76
C ASP A 84 19.18 -4.51 -20.03
N ALA A 85 18.02 -4.13 -20.57
CA ALA A 85 17.49 -4.70 -21.80
C ALA A 85 18.45 -4.49 -22.99
N VAL A 86 19.01 -3.27 -23.14
CA VAL A 86 20.02 -2.96 -24.17
C VAL A 86 21.29 -3.80 -23.99
N GLN A 87 21.78 -3.94 -22.75
CA GLN A 87 22.98 -4.75 -22.47
C GLN A 87 22.75 -6.21 -22.83
N LYS A 88 21.61 -6.79 -22.43
CA LYS A 88 21.23 -8.17 -22.74
C LYS A 88 21.09 -8.39 -24.25
N ALA A 89 20.44 -7.47 -24.96
CA ALA A 89 20.29 -7.55 -26.42
C ALA A 89 21.63 -7.55 -27.14
N ARG A 90 22.60 -6.75 -26.69
CA ARG A 90 23.97 -6.75 -27.25
C ARG A 90 24.68 -8.08 -27.06
N VAL A 91 24.62 -8.65 -25.85
CA VAL A 91 25.23 -9.96 -25.56
C VAL A 91 24.60 -11.06 -26.43
N LEU A 92 23.27 -11.04 -26.59
CA LEU A 92 22.57 -11.99 -27.44
C LEU A 92 22.97 -11.86 -28.92
N ALA A 93 23.02 -10.64 -29.44
CA ALA A 93 23.42 -10.37 -30.82
C ALA A 93 24.86 -10.82 -31.10
N GLU A 94 25.80 -10.46 -30.22
CA GLU A 94 27.22 -10.86 -30.32
C GLU A 94 27.37 -12.39 -30.28
N THR A 95 26.66 -13.06 -29.37
CA THR A 95 26.68 -14.53 -29.27
C THR A 95 26.08 -15.21 -30.51
N ALA A 96 25.07 -14.60 -31.12
CA ALA A 96 24.43 -15.10 -32.33
C ALA A 96 25.19 -14.74 -33.63
N GLY A 97 26.24 -13.90 -33.55
CA GLY A 97 26.99 -13.44 -34.71
C GLY A 97 26.23 -12.47 -35.62
N VAL A 98 25.21 -11.78 -35.08
CA VAL A 98 24.41 -10.77 -35.78
C VAL A 98 24.67 -9.39 -35.18
N GLY A 99 24.50 -8.33 -35.96
CA GLY A 99 24.50 -6.95 -35.47
C GLY A 99 23.17 -6.58 -34.82
N LEU A 100 23.22 -5.85 -33.72
CA LEU A 100 22.03 -5.27 -33.10
C LEU A 100 21.62 -3.99 -33.85
N GLY A 101 20.43 -3.98 -34.43
CA GLY A 101 19.86 -2.87 -35.20
C GLY A 101 19.03 -1.89 -34.35
N ASP A 102 18.18 -1.13 -35.04
CA ASP A 102 17.32 -0.11 -34.42
C ASP A 102 16.19 -0.74 -33.58
N ILE A 103 15.65 0.04 -32.64
CA ILE A 103 14.50 -0.36 -31.83
C ILE A 103 13.23 -0.27 -32.68
N GLN A 104 12.51 -1.38 -32.81
CA GLN A 104 11.20 -1.42 -33.48
C GLN A 104 10.04 -1.05 -32.56
N SER A 105 10.02 -1.62 -31.34
CA SER A 105 8.99 -1.32 -30.36
C SER A 105 9.55 -1.37 -28.95
N MET A 106 8.91 -0.59 -28.07
CA MET A 106 9.16 -0.62 -26.65
C MET A 106 7.81 -0.62 -25.95
N ASP A 107 7.54 -1.71 -25.24
CA ASP A 107 6.30 -1.95 -24.54
C ASP A 107 6.57 -1.98 -23.05
N TYR A 108 5.75 -1.21 -22.35
CA TYR A 108 5.84 -1.04 -20.92
C TYR A 108 4.48 -1.37 -20.30
N PRO A 109 4.24 -2.64 -19.92
CA PRO A 109 3.00 -3.06 -19.31
C PRO A 109 2.96 -2.56 -17.86
N TRP A 110 2.38 -1.36 -17.68
CA TRP A 110 2.22 -0.75 -16.36
C TRP A 110 1.24 -1.57 -15.51
N SER A 111 1.75 -2.50 -14.72
CA SER A 111 0.99 -3.12 -13.64
C SER A 111 1.56 -2.63 -12.32
N ARG A 112 0.87 -1.64 -11.73
CA ARG A 112 0.99 -1.14 -10.35
C ARG A 112 2.24 -1.60 -9.60
N VAL A 113 3.33 -0.86 -9.72
CA VAL A 113 4.34 -0.87 -8.67
C VAL A 113 3.66 -0.25 -7.45
N ASP A 114 3.22 -1.11 -6.54
CA ASP A 114 2.62 -0.69 -5.28
C ASP A 114 3.75 -0.42 -4.30
N PHE A 115 3.97 0.86 -4.02
CA PHE A 115 4.93 1.29 -3.02
C PHE A 115 4.30 1.36 -1.63
N GLU A 116 3.10 0.82 -1.43
CA GLU A 116 2.46 0.73 -0.13
C GLU A 116 2.84 -0.60 0.54
N MET A 117 3.71 -0.51 1.55
CA MET A 117 4.01 -1.64 2.42
C MET A 117 3.13 -1.56 3.67
N SER A 118 2.29 -2.57 3.89
CA SER A 118 1.53 -2.72 5.13
C SER A 118 2.13 -3.86 5.95
N PRO A 119 2.90 -3.60 7.03
CA PRO A 119 3.47 -4.65 7.86
C PRO A 119 2.40 -5.50 8.57
N PHE A 120 1.16 -5.01 8.62
CA PHE A 120 0.01 -5.75 9.11
C PHE A 120 -0.96 -5.99 7.95
N SER A 121 -1.20 -7.27 7.62
CA SER A 121 -2.16 -7.65 6.59
C SER A 121 -3.61 -7.32 6.98
N ASP A 122 -3.88 -7.28 8.29
CA ASP A 122 -5.20 -7.03 8.86
C ASP A 122 -5.21 -5.79 9.74
N ALA A 123 -6.38 -5.14 9.82
CA ALA A 123 -6.61 -4.05 10.76
C ALA A 123 -6.46 -4.59 12.19
N MET A 124 -5.53 -4.01 12.94
CA MET A 124 -5.30 -4.42 14.33
C MET A 124 -6.32 -3.71 15.23
N PRO A 125 -7.11 -4.43 16.04
CA PRO A 125 -7.88 -3.79 17.09
C PRO A 125 -6.92 -3.14 18.09
N VAL A 126 -7.26 -1.93 18.54
CA VAL A 126 -6.46 -1.19 19.51
C VAL A 126 -6.24 -2.05 20.76
N MET A 127 -4.98 -2.45 21.00
CA MET A 127 -4.59 -3.19 22.19
C MET A 127 -4.65 -2.29 23.42
N ALA A 128 -4.87 -2.90 24.59
CA ALA A 128 -4.95 -2.16 25.84
C ALA A 128 -3.68 -1.32 26.08
N PRO A 129 -3.79 -0.09 26.62
CA PRO A 129 -2.67 0.85 26.79
C PRO A 129 -1.50 0.30 27.62
N LYS A 130 -1.75 -0.70 28.47
CA LYS A 130 -0.71 -1.40 29.24
C LYS A 130 0.24 -2.25 28.37
N MET A 131 -0.19 -2.68 27.19
CA MET A 131 0.65 -3.47 26.28
C MET A 131 1.54 -2.58 25.41
N LEU A 132 1.08 -1.40 24.97
CA LEU A 132 1.91 -0.50 24.16
C LEU A 132 3.05 0.18 24.93
N LYS A 133 2.92 0.34 26.26
CA LYS A 133 4.00 0.91 27.08
C LYS A 133 5.30 0.08 27.09
N SER A 134 5.21 -1.19 26.67
CA SER A 134 6.33 -2.12 26.54
C SER A 134 6.65 -2.47 25.08
N VAL A 135 5.89 -1.98 24.11
CA VAL A 135 6.27 -2.14 22.69
C VAL A 135 7.14 -0.94 22.35
N ASP A 136 8.46 -1.13 22.41
CA ASP A 136 9.38 -0.29 21.64
C ASP A 136 8.99 -0.48 20.17
N LEU A 137 8.16 0.44 19.67
CA LEU A 137 7.78 0.54 18.25
C LEU A 137 8.92 1.16 17.45
N ASP A 138 10.15 0.72 17.73
CA ASP A 138 11.31 0.94 16.87
C ASP A 138 11.23 -0.05 15.70
N MET A 139 10.14 0.06 14.96
CA MET A 139 9.89 -0.71 13.75
C MET A 139 10.54 0.07 12.60
N GLU A 140 11.73 -0.37 12.18
CA GLU A 140 12.21 -0.04 10.84
C GLU A 140 11.34 -0.83 9.84
N PRO A 141 10.64 -0.17 8.91
CA PRO A 141 10.03 -0.88 7.80
C PRO A 141 11.14 -1.53 6.96
N ASP A 142 10.89 -2.73 6.45
CA ASP A 142 11.81 -3.34 5.48
C ASP A 142 11.94 -2.43 4.25
N ASP A 143 13.05 -2.59 3.53
CA ASP A 143 13.26 -1.89 2.26
C ASP A 143 12.11 -2.22 1.30
N ILE A 144 11.54 -1.18 0.67
CA ILE A 144 10.51 -1.37 -0.36
C ILE A 144 11.20 -1.87 -1.62
N GLU A 145 11.12 -3.19 -1.85
CA GLU A 145 11.54 -3.80 -3.10
C GLU A 145 10.51 -3.50 -4.20
N ALA A 146 11.00 -2.95 -5.31
CA ALA A 146 10.19 -2.58 -6.45
C ALA A 146 10.87 -3.06 -7.74
N ASP A 147 10.20 -3.97 -8.43
CA ASP A 147 10.63 -4.49 -9.72
C ASP A 147 9.80 -3.90 -10.84
N ASP A 148 10.44 -3.76 -12.00
CA ASP A 148 9.79 -3.25 -13.19
C ASP A 148 10.26 -3.98 -14.44
N THR A 149 9.36 -4.16 -15.41
CA THR A 149 9.64 -4.95 -16.62
C THR A 149 9.34 -4.13 -17.87
N VAL A 150 10.34 -4.02 -18.74
CA VAL A 150 10.20 -3.44 -20.08
C VAL A 150 10.46 -4.51 -21.13
N THR A 151 9.64 -4.52 -22.17
CA THR A 151 9.87 -5.33 -23.36
C THR A 151 10.35 -4.41 -24.47
N VAL A 152 11.47 -4.76 -25.09
CA VAL A 152 12.02 -4.00 -26.22
C VAL A 152 12.28 -4.98 -27.36
N VAL A 153 11.91 -4.59 -28.58
CA VAL A 153 12.11 -5.36 -29.80
C VAL A 153 13.10 -4.61 -30.68
N TRP A 154 14.14 -5.30 -31.14
CA TRP A 154 15.17 -4.74 -32.02
C TRP A 154 15.18 -5.45 -33.37
N ASP A 155 15.59 -4.70 -34.38
CA ASP A 155 16.07 -5.29 -35.62
C ASP A 155 17.42 -5.99 -35.43
N ILE A 156 17.70 -6.95 -36.30
CA ILE A 156 18.99 -7.63 -36.41
C ILE A 156 19.57 -7.39 -37.80
N SER A 157 20.90 -7.31 -37.89
CA SER A 157 21.65 -7.05 -39.12
C SER A 157 22.76 -8.05 -39.36
#